data_AF-A0A2M7C8E8-F1
#
_entry.id   AF-A0A2M7C8E8-F1
#
_cell.length_a   1.000
_cell.length_b   1.000
_cell.length_c   1.000
_cell.angle_alpha   90.00
_cell.angle_beta   90.00
_cell.angle_gamma   90.00
#
_symmetry.space_group_name_H-M   'P 1'
#
loop_
_entity.id
_entity.type
_entity.pdbx_description
1 polymer ?
#
loop_
_entity_poly.entity_id
_entity_poly.type
_entity_poly.pdbx_seq_one_letter_code
_entity_poly.pdbx_strand_id
1 'polypeptide(L)'
;MIPIISIVGKSDSGKTTLIEKLLPELTRRGYRVATVKHDIHGFEVDREGKDSWRHKQAGAHTVVISSPEKIALIRDVEKDLTLDEIRRRWIQDVDLILSEGYKKDVQPKIEVFRKEKHKKLLCTKRDSLVAIVSSQKFSVGVPCFPLEDMKGLSNFIEKEFLKSKEEKEVSLRVDGRTIPMTPFVRGFLTKTVKGMLSSLKGCKTFQRIEIRIEE
;
A
#
# COMPACT_ATOMS: atom_id res chain seq x y z
N MET A 1 -4.79 -6.63 7.03
CA MET A 1 -4.21 -7.00 5.71
C MET A 1 -3.86 -5.70 5.01
N ILE A 2 -2.70 -5.60 4.35
CA ILE A 2 -2.28 -4.35 3.69
C ILE A 2 -3.22 -4.07 2.50
N PRO A 3 -3.92 -2.92 2.46
CA PRO A 3 -4.79 -2.54 1.34
C PRO A 3 -3.97 -2.35 0.06
N ILE A 4 -4.57 -2.71 -1.07
CA ILE A 4 -3.99 -2.53 -2.41
C ILE A 4 -4.95 -1.67 -3.23
N ILE A 5 -4.42 -0.68 -3.94
CA ILE A 5 -5.18 0.14 -4.89
C ILE A 5 -4.42 0.16 -6.21
N SER A 6 -5.11 -0.19 -7.30
CA SER A 6 -4.55 -0.18 -8.64
C SER A 6 -4.84 1.13 -9.37
N ILE A 7 -3.77 1.81 -9.78
CA ILE A 7 -3.83 2.96 -10.66
C ILE A 7 -3.85 2.45 -12.10
N VAL A 8 -4.99 2.62 -12.77
CA VAL A 8 -5.25 2.13 -14.12
C VAL A 8 -5.50 3.27 -15.10
N GLY A 9 -5.38 2.98 -16.40
CA GLY A 9 -5.47 3.98 -17.45
C GLY A 9 -4.83 3.47 -18.75
N LYS A 10 -5.01 4.19 -19.85
CA LYS A 10 -4.26 3.93 -21.08
C LYS A 10 -2.77 4.25 -20.90
N SER A 11 -1.95 3.80 -21.85
CA SER A 11 -0.55 4.24 -21.91
C SER A 11 -0.50 5.76 -22.02
N ASP A 12 0.47 6.37 -21.35
CA ASP A 12 0.64 7.82 -21.26
C ASP A 12 -0.57 8.59 -20.71
N SER A 13 -1.45 7.95 -19.94
CA SER A 13 -2.55 8.66 -19.27
C SER A 13 -2.09 9.46 -18.03
N GLY A 14 -0.81 9.34 -17.64
CA GLY A 14 -0.26 10.01 -16.45
C GLY A 14 -0.37 9.20 -15.15
N LYS A 15 -0.45 7.86 -15.23
CA LYS A 15 -0.50 6.97 -14.05
C LYS A 15 0.73 7.13 -13.15
N THR A 16 1.92 7.06 -13.74
CA THR A 16 3.18 7.25 -13.03
C THR A 16 3.23 8.63 -12.37
N THR A 17 2.88 9.68 -13.11
CA THR A 17 2.80 11.06 -12.58
C THR A 17 1.81 11.18 -11.42
N LEU A 18 0.66 10.50 -11.48
CA LEU A 18 -0.30 10.48 -10.37
C LEU A 18 0.32 9.82 -9.12
N ILE A 19 0.99 8.67 -9.29
CA ILE A 19 1.66 7.97 -8.17
C ILE A 19 2.76 8.85 -7.58
N GLU A 20 3.61 9.45 -8.41
CA GLU A 20 4.68 10.36 -7.98
C GLU A 20 4.17 11.57 -7.20
N LYS A 21 3.00 12.11 -7.56
CA LYS A 21 2.36 13.21 -6.82
C LYS A 21 1.66 12.74 -5.54
N LEU A 22 1.13 11.53 -5.53
CA LEU A 22 0.40 10.97 -4.40
C LEU A 22 1.33 10.49 -3.27
N LEU A 23 2.49 9.94 -3.61
CA LEU A 23 3.46 9.40 -2.66
C LEU A 23 3.94 10.45 -1.62
N PRO A 24 4.38 11.67 -2.00
CA PRO A 24 4.75 12.70 -1.04
C PRO A 24 3.61 13.08 -0.11
N GLU A 25 2.38 13.21 -0.62
CA GLU A 25 1.24 13.60 0.20
C GLU A 25 0.87 12.51 1.22
N LEU A 26 0.87 11.23 0.83
CA LEU A 26 0.64 10.12 1.77
C LEU A 26 1.78 9.95 2.77
N THR A 27 3.03 10.09 2.33
CA THR A 27 4.21 9.98 3.20
C THR A 27 4.24 11.10 4.23
N ARG A 28 3.92 12.34 3.83
CA ARG A 28 3.81 13.51 4.73
C ARG A 28 2.76 13.29 5.82
N ARG A 29 1.74 12.47 5.55
CA ARG A 29 0.68 12.09 6.50
C ARG A 29 1.06 10.88 7.39
N GLY A 30 2.28 10.35 7.24
CA GLY A 30 2.83 9.30 8.09
C GLY A 30 2.59 7.87 7.61
N TYR A 31 2.05 7.68 6.40
CA TYR A 31 1.85 6.35 5.84
C TYR A 31 3.12 5.85 5.15
N ARG A 32 3.44 4.58 5.36
CA ARG A 32 4.44 3.85 4.56
C ARG A 32 3.74 3.26 3.35
N VAL A 33 4.21 3.59 2.15
CA VAL A 33 3.55 3.16 0.91
C VAL A 33 4.52 2.33 0.07
N ALA A 34 4.10 1.15 -0.36
CA ALA A 34 4.79 0.36 -1.37
C ALA A 34 4.19 0.61 -2.75
N THR A 35 5.02 0.51 -3.80
CA THR A 35 4.55 0.55 -5.19
C THR A 35 4.83 -0.76 -5.89
N VAL A 36 3.94 -1.15 -6.81
CA VAL A 36 4.13 -2.33 -7.68
C VAL A 36 3.83 -1.94 -9.11
N LYS A 37 4.80 -2.04 -10.01
CA LYS A 37 4.59 -1.79 -11.44
C LYS A 37 4.49 -3.12 -12.17
N HIS A 38 3.45 -3.30 -12.99
CA HIS A 38 3.37 -4.43 -13.91
C HIS A 38 3.92 -4.01 -15.27
N ASP A 39 5.05 -4.60 -15.67
CA ASP A 39 5.56 -4.54 -17.04
C ASP A 39 5.38 -5.89 -17.75
N ILE A 40 4.45 -5.94 -18.70
CA ILE A 40 4.15 -7.14 -19.50
C ILE A 40 5.33 -7.53 -20.41
N HIS A 41 6.21 -6.60 -20.74
CA HIS A 41 7.34 -6.85 -21.64
C HIS A 41 8.62 -7.28 -20.89
N GLY A 42 8.56 -7.40 -19.57
CA GLY A 42 9.73 -7.62 -18.72
C GLY A 42 10.53 -6.34 -18.49
N PHE A 43 11.53 -6.42 -17.61
CA PHE A 43 12.38 -5.28 -17.25
C PHE A 43 13.73 -5.76 -16.71
N GLU A 44 14.74 -4.91 -16.86
CA GLU A 44 16.06 -5.07 -16.22
C GLU A 44 16.26 -3.96 -15.20
N VAL A 45 16.70 -4.33 -13.99
CA VAL A 45 16.96 -3.38 -12.89
C VAL A 45 18.44 -3.26 -12.59
N ASP A 46 19.20 -4.31 -12.89
CA ASP A 46 20.64 -4.35 -12.59
C ASP A 46 21.48 -3.78 -13.75
N ARG A 47 22.74 -3.49 -13.46
CA ARG A 47 23.69 -2.99 -14.45
C ARG A 47 24.50 -4.14 -15.03
N GLU A 48 24.48 -4.25 -16.35
CA GLU A 48 25.27 -5.22 -17.10
C GLU A 48 26.76 -5.19 -16.68
N GLY A 49 27.34 -6.38 -16.54
CA GLY A 49 28.75 -6.56 -16.15
C GLY A 49 29.07 -6.40 -14.65
N LYS A 50 28.14 -5.92 -13.81
CA LYS A 50 28.33 -5.87 -12.35
C LYS A 50 28.18 -7.24 -11.70
N ASP A 51 28.68 -7.39 -10.47
CA ASP A 51 28.76 -8.68 -9.79
C ASP A 51 27.39 -9.35 -9.62
N SER A 52 26.37 -8.60 -9.18
CA SER A 52 25.01 -9.10 -9.04
C SER A 52 24.39 -9.52 -10.38
N TRP A 53 24.67 -8.80 -11.47
CA TRP A 53 24.26 -9.18 -12.81
C TRP A 53 24.97 -10.46 -13.26
N ARG A 54 26.29 -10.57 -13.03
CA ARG A 54 27.08 -11.77 -13.34
C ARG A 54 26.60 -12.99 -12.54
N HIS A 55 26.20 -12.81 -11.28
CA HIS A 55 25.60 -13.88 -10.48
C HIS A 55 24.29 -14.36 -11.10
N LYS A 56 23.45 -13.43 -11.57
CA LYS A 56 22.20 -13.75 -12.25
C LYS A 56 22.44 -14.53 -13.55
N GLN A 57 23.37 -14.06 -14.39
CA GLN A 57 23.76 -14.74 -15.64
C GLN A 57 24.41 -16.10 -15.41
N ALA A 58 25.11 -16.29 -14.29
CA ALA A 58 25.67 -17.57 -13.89
C ALA A 58 24.61 -18.60 -13.42
N GLY A 59 23.32 -18.24 -13.42
CA GLY A 59 22.22 -19.14 -13.10
C GLY A 59 21.70 -19.04 -11.67
N ALA A 60 22.07 -18.01 -10.91
CA ALA A 60 21.46 -17.78 -9.60
C ALA A 60 19.95 -17.54 -9.76
N HIS A 61 19.11 -18.44 -9.23
CA HIS A 61 17.66 -18.28 -9.22
C HIS A 61 17.24 -17.01 -8.46
N THR A 62 18.00 -16.62 -7.43
CA THR A 62 17.75 -15.43 -6.62
C THR A 62 19.06 -14.73 -6.27
N VAL A 63 19.10 -13.43 -6.50
CA VAL A 63 20.21 -12.54 -6.14
C VAL A 63 19.68 -11.49 -5.16
N VAL A 64 20.39 -11.32 -4.04
CA VAL A 64 20.09 -10.32 -3.01
C VAL A 64 21.28 -9.39 -2.88
N ILE A 65 21.03 -8.09 -3.02
CA ILE A 65 22.02 -7.03 -2.80
C ILE A 65 21.59 -6.29 -1.53
N SER A 66 22.47 -6.23 -0.54
CA SER A 66 22.19 -5.59 0.75
C SER A 66 23.18 -4.48 1.03
N SER A 67 22.68 -3.33 1.49
CA SER A 67 23.47 -2.23 2.03
C SER A 67 22.87 -1.75 3.36
N PRO A 68 23.56 -0.89 4.12
CA PRO A 68 23.01 -0.33 5.37
C PRO A 68 21.68 0.42 5.19
N GLU A 69 21.38 0.91 3.98
CA GLU A 69 20.21 1.76 3.72
C GLU A 69 19.12 1.08 2.90
N LYS A 70 19.44 0.04 2.11
CA LYS A 70 18.47 -0.60 1.21
C LYS A 70 18.86 -2.02 0.82
N ILE A 71 17.86 -2.75 0.36
CA ILE A 71 17.99 -4.08 -0.22
C ILE A 71 17.42 -4.08 -1.64
N ALA A 72 18.02 -4.84 -2.55
CA ALA A 72 17.45 -5.19 -3.83
C ALA A 72 17.35 -6.72 -3.94
N LEU A 73 16.22 -7.20 -4.48
CA LEU A 73 15.94 -8.61 -4.70
C LEU A 73 15.64 -8.81 -6.18
N ILE A 74 16.43 -9.64 -6.85
CA ILE A 74 16.19 -10.08 -8.22
C ILE A 74 15.91 -11.58 -8.16
N ARG A 75 14.75 -12.01 -8.65
CA ARG A 75 14.30 -13.39 -8.51
C ARG A 75 13.48 -13.82 -9.72
N ASP A 76 13.74 -15.02 -10.22
CA ASP A 76 12.92 -15.63 -11.26
C ASP A 76 11.55 -16.01 -10.72
N VAL A 77 10.55 -15.88 -11.59
CA VAL A 77 9.17 -16.31 -11.34
C VAL A 77 8.74 -17.22 -12.49
N GLU A 78 8.07 -18.31 -12.16
CA GLU A 78 7.62 -19.30 -13.16
C GLU A 78 6.37 -18.83 -13.92
N LYS A 79 5.66 -17.83 -13.37
CA LYS A 79 4.43 -17.27 -13.92
C LYS A 79 4.30 -15.79 -13.53
N ASP A 80 3.44 -15.09 -14.26
CA ASP A 80 2.96 -13.76 -13.84
C ASP A 80 2.19 -13.87 -12.50
N LEU A 81 2.50 -12.99 -11.57
CA LEU A 81 2.03 -13.08 -10.19
C LEU A 81 0.89 -12.11 -9.94
N THR A 82 -0.08 -12.56 -9.16
CA THR A 82 -1.15 -11.67 -8.68
C THR A 82 -0.61 -10.66 -7.66
N LEU A 83 -1.29 -9.51 -7.53
CA LEU A 83 -0.93 -8.52 -6.51
C LEU A 83 -1.00 -9.09 -5.08
N ASP A 84 -1.89 -10.05 -4.84
CA ASP A 84 -2.01 -10.76 -3.57
C ASP A 84 -0.80 -11.68 -3.29
N GLU A 85 -0.33 -12.42 -4.29
CA GLU A 85 0.93 -13.20 -4.18
C GLU A 85 2.12 -12.29 -3.89
N ILE A 86 2.24 -11.16 -4.59
CA ILE A 86 3.32 -10.18 -4.37
C ILE A 86 3.25 -9.61 -2.95
N ARG A 87 2.07 -9.16 -2.52
CA ARG A 87 1.84 -8.64 -1.17
C ARG A 87 2.28 -9.63 -0.11
N ARG A 88 1.86 -10.89 -0.21
CA ARG A 88 2.18 -11.92 0.80
C ARG A 88 3.67 -12.26 0.85
N ARG A 89 4.35 -12.27 -0.29
CA ARG A 89 5.73 -12.77 -0.38
C ARG A 89 6.78 -11.70 -0.09
N TRP A 90 6.55 -10.45 -0.49
CA TRP A 90 7.62 -9.44 -0.50
C TRP A 90 7.28 -8.11 0.17
N ILE A 91 6.01 -7.80 0.40
CA ILE A 91 5.63 -6.48 0.91
C ILE A 91 5.22 -6.59 2.38
N GLN A 92 6.07 -6.02 3.24
CA GLN A 92 5.90 -5.99 4.69
C GLN A 92 6.08 -4.57 5.21
N ASP A 93 5.57 -4.31 6.42
CA ASP A 93 5.75 -3.05 7.15
C ASP A 93 5.35 -1.78 6.40
N VAL A 94 4.32 -1.87 5.56
CA VAL A 94 3.69 -0.73 4.88
C VAL A 94 2.19 -0.67 5.18
N ASP A 95 1.61 0.52 5.05
CA ASP A 95 0.20 0.78 5.29
C ASP A 95 -0.64 0.68 4.01
N LEU A 96 -0.03 0.84 2.83
CA LEU A 96 -0.71 0.83 1.53
C LEU A 96 0.20 0.28 0.42
N ILE A 97 -0.41 -0.41 -0.54
CA ILE A 97 0.22 -0.75 -1.83
C ILE A 97 -0.50 0.02 -2.95
N LEU A 98 0.26 0.77 -3.74
CA LEU A 98 -0.19 1.38 -4.98
C LEU A 98 0.37 0.60 -6.17
N SER A 99 -0.48 -0.04 -6.96
CA SER A 99 0.00 -0.72 -8.16
C SER A 99 -0.22 0.12 -9.42
N GLU A 100 0.78 0.23 -10.29
CA GLU A 100 0.58 0.72 -11.66
C GLU A 100 0.36 -0.46 -12.60
N GLY A 101 -0.82 -0.54 -13.21
CA GLY A 101 -1.19 -1.66 -14.10
C GLY A 101 -2.19 -2.62 -13.45
N TYR A 102 -1.99 -3.93 -13.64
CA TYR A 102 -2.87 -4.99 -13.10
C TYR A 102 -4.37 -4.78 -13.40
N LYS A 103 -4.69 -4.36 -14.64
CA LYS A 103 -6.07 -4.01 -15.05
C LYS A 103 -7.09 -5.14 -14.85
N LYS A 104 -6.63 -6.39 -14.90
CA LYS A 104 -7.45 -7.60 -14.76
C LYS A 104 -7.53 -8.13 -13.32
N ASP A 105 -6.77 -7.56 -12.39
CA ASP A 105 -6.80 -7.99 -10.98
C ASP A 105 -8.11 -7.51 -10.32
N VAL A 106 -8.49 -8.11 -9.19
CA VAL A 106 -9.75 -7.82 -8.47
C VAL A 106 -9.66 -6.61 -7.55
N GLN A 107 -8.45 -6.06 -7.35
CA GLN A 107 -8.21 -4.95 -6.44
C GLN A 107 -9.02 -3.68 -6.81
N PRO A 108 -9.37 -2.84 -5.82
CA PRO A 108 -9.92 -1.51 -6.03
C PRO A 108 -9.11 -0.68 -7.03
N LYS A 109 -9.78 0.01 -7.95
CA LYS A 109 -9.14 0.74 -9.05
C LYS A 109 -9.43 2.22 -9.01
N ILE A 110 -8.37 3.02 -9.17
CA ILE A 110 -8.47 4.44 -9.48
C ILE A 110 -8.08 4.59 -10.95
N GLU A 111 -9.01 5.03 -11.78
CA GLU A 111 -8.76 5.21 -13.20
C GLU A 111 -8.31 6.64 -13.52
N VAL A 112 -7.14 6.76 -14.14
CA VAL A 112 -6.65 8.02 -14.70
C VAL A 112 -7.16 8.16 -16.13
N PHE A 113 -8.13 9.04 -16.31
CA PHE A 113 -8.77 9.30 -17.60
C PHE A 113 -8.23 10.58 -18.24
N ARG A 114 -7.90 10.47 -19.53
CA ARG A 114 -7.45 11.56 -20.41
C ARG A 114 -8.18 11.44 -21.74
N LYS A 115 -8.97 12.46 -22.10
CA LYS A 115 -9.81 12.48 -23.31
C LYS A 115 -8.98 12.27 -24.58
N GLU A 116 -7.79 12.85 -24.58
CA GLU A 116 -6.81 12.78 -25.66
C GLU A 116 -6.22 11.36 -25.84
N LYS A 117 -6.29 10.50 -24.82
CA LYS A 117 -5.79 9.12 -24.88
C LYS A 117 -6.89 8.08 -25.15
N HIS A 118 -8.14 8.36 -24.79
CA HIS A 118 -9.27 7.45 -25.01
C HIS A 118 -10.64 8.12 -24.84
N LYS A 119 -11.67 7.51 -25.46
CA LYS A 119 -13.03 8.07 -25.55
C LYS A 119 -13.96 7.70 -24.38
N LYS A 120 -13.66 6.63 -23.66
CA LYS A 120 -14.51 6.06 -22.60
C LYS A 120 -13.63 5.51 -21.47
N LEU A 121 -14.19 5.42 -20.27
CA LEU A 121 -13.54 4.76 -19.14
C LEU A 121 -13.23 3.29 -19.48
N LEU A 122 -12.13 2.80 -18.95
CA LEU A 122 -11.66 1.42 -19.08
C LEU A 122 -12.34 0.49 -18.08
N CYS A 123 -12.66 1.01 -16.90
CA CYS A 123 -13.25 0.28 -15.80
C CYS A 123 -14.66 0.82 -15.49
N THR A 124 -15.49 -0.07 -15.01
CA THR A 124 -16.80 0.23 -14.42
C THR A 124 -16.80 -0.18 -12.95
N LYS A 125 -17.89 0.10 -12.23
CA LYS A 125 -18.07 -0.39 -10.86
C LYS A 125 -17.93 -1.91 -10.75
N ARG A 126 -18.30 -2.67 -11.79
CA ARG A 126 -18.17 -4.13 -11.81
C ARG A 126 -16.70 -4.59 -11.85
N ASP A 127 -15.81 -3.71 -12.30
CA ASP A 127 -14.36 -3.93 -12.37
C ASP A 127 -13.64 -3.39 -11.12
N SER A 128 -14.35 -3.23 -10.00
CA SER A 128 -13.83 -2.63 -8.76
C SER A 128 -13.36 -1.18 -8.91
N LEU A 129 -13.92 -0.40 -9.86
CA LEU A 129 -13.64 1.04 -9.93
C LEU A 129 -14.15 1.75 -8.67
N VAL A 130 -13.27 2.49 -8.00
CA VAL A 130 -13.58 3.23 -6.76
C VAL A 130 -13.43 4.74 -6.89
N ALA A 131 -12.63 5.23 -7.84
CA ALA A 131 -12.52 6.65 -8.15
C ALA A 131 -12.00 6.89 -9.57
N ILE A 132 -12.21 8.09 -10.09
CA ILE A 132 -11.65 8.56 -11.36
C ILE A 132 -10.78 9.78 -11.08
N VAL A 133 -9.67 9.90 -11.80
CA VAL A 133 -8.85 11.13 -11.85
C VAL A 133 -8.85 11.66 -13.27
N SER A 134 -9.39 12.87 -13.47
CA SER A 134 -9.67 13.40 -14.81
C SER A 134 -9.86 14.92 -14.79
N SER A 135 -9.60 15.58 -15.93
CA SER A 135 -10.04 16.97 -16.17
C SER A 135 -11.53 17.08 -16.51
N GLN A 136 -12.15 15.98 -16.91
CA GLN A 136 -13.60 15.87 -17.16
C GLN A 136 -14.34 15.32 -15.96
N LYS A 137 -15.59 15.78 -15.79
CA LYS A 137 -16.50 15.24 -14.79
C LYS A 137 -17.20 13.98 -15.31
N PHE A 138 -17.37 13.01 -14.42
CA PHE A 138 -18.09 11.77 -14.69
C PHE A 138 -19.16 11.53 -13.62
N SER A 139 -20.35 11.09 -14.04
CA SER A 139 -21.46 10.72 -13.16
C SER A 139 -21.71 9.21 -13.20
N VAL A 140 -20.69 8.43 -12.84
CA VAL A 140 -20.74 6.94 -12.88
C VAL A 140 -20.80 6.30 -11.49
N GLY A 141 -21.17 7.11 -10.48
CA GLY A 141 -21.42 6.66 -9.11
C GLY A 141 -20.16 6.40 -8.27
N VAL A 142 -18.99 6.82 -8.73
CA VAL A 142 -17.76 6.93 -7.93
C VAL A 142 -17.26 8.38 -7.98
N PRO A 143 -16.52 8.85 -6.96
CA PRO A 143 -15.96 10.20 -6.98
C PRO A 143 -15.01 10.39 -8.17
N CYS A 144 -15.01 11.61 -8.72
CA CYS A 144 -14.14 12.04 -9.79
C CYS A 144 -13.30 13.23 -9.30
N PHE A 145 -11.99 13.05 -9.20
CA PHE A 145 -11.04 14.04 -8.72
C PHE A 145 -10.34 14.76 -9.89
N PRO A 146 -10.09 16.07 -9.78
CA PRO A 146 -9.18 16.77 -10.69
C PRO A 146 -7.76 16.18 -10.65
N LEU A 147 -7.02 16.29 -11.75
CA LEU A 147 -5.63 15.80 -11.87
C LEU A 147 -4.66 16.40 -10.83
N GLU A 148 -4.97 17.58 -10.30
CA GLU A 148 -4.13 18.29 -9.33
C GLU A 148 -4.62 18.16 -7.87
N ASP A 149 -5.78 17.52 -7.64
CA ASP A 149 -6.35 17.39 -6.30
C ASP A 149 -5.80 16.18 -5.53
N MET A 150 -4.49 16.20 -5.26
CA MET A 150 -3.83 15.12 -4.51
C MET A 150 -4.30 15.06 -3.06
N LYS A 151 -4.66 16.22 -2.49
CA LYS A 151 -5.16 16.32 -1.13
C LYS A 151 -6.52 15.64 -0.99
N GLY A 152 -7.45 15.92 -1.90
CA GLY A 152 -8.76 15.30 -1.96
C GLY A 152 -8.68 13.80 -2.25
N LEU A 153 -7.83 13.40 -3.20
CA LEU A 153 -7.60 11.99 -3.50
C LEU A 153 -7.00 11.24 -2.30
N SER A 154 -6.03 11.82 -1.61
CA SER A 154 -5.43 11.23 -0.41
C SER A 154 -6.44 11.12 0.74
N ASN A 155 -7.29 12.14 0.94
CA ASN A 155 -8.36 12.10 1.94
C ASN A 155 -9.34 10.94 1.68
N PHE A 156 -9.68 10.72 0.41
CA PHE A 156 -10.52 9.60 0.00
C PHE A 156 -9.82 8.27 0.26
N ILE A 157 -8.56 8.11 -0.18
CA ILE A 157 -7.80 6.88 0.04
C ILE A 157 -7.72 6.55 1.54
N GLU A 158 -7.44 7.55 2.36
CA GLU A 158 -7.41 7.37 3.80
C GLU A 158 -8.73 6.89 4.34
N LYS A 159 -9.81 7.62 4.05
CA LYS A 159 -11.13 7.31 4.58
C LYS A 159 -11.58 5.90 4.21
N GLU A 160 -11.39 5.50 2.96
CA GLU A 160 -11.95 4.25 2.45
C GLU A 160 -11.04 3.04 2.68
N PHE A 161 -9.71 3.21 2.74
CA PHE A 161 -8.77 2.09 2.74
C PHE A 161 -7.81 2.06 3.93
N LEU A 162 -7.53 3.21 4.57
CA LEU A 162 -6.54 3.31 5.66
C LEU A 162 -7.19 3.53 7.04
N LYS A 163 -8.39 4.12 7.07
CA LYS A 163 -9.16 4.40 8.29
C LYS A 163 -9.94 3.20 8.83
N SER A 164 -9.61 1.98 8.42
CA SER A 164 -9.94 0.77 9.19
C SER A 164 -9.11 0.64 10.49
N LYS A 165 -8.38 1.69 10.88
CA LYS A 165 -7.97 1.98 12.25
C LYS A 165 -8.79 3.16 12.81
N GLU A 166 -10.11 3.07 12.76
CA GLU A 166 -10.90 3.71 13.82
C GLU A 166 -10.46 3.05 15.15
N GLU A 167 -9.65 3.80 15.89
CA GLU A 167 -9.47 3.78 17.33
C GLU A 167 -9.40 2.40 18.01
N LYS A 168 -8.18 1.85 18.07
CA LYS A 168 -7.74 1.16 19.27
C LYS A 168 -6.44 1.83 19.73
N GLU A 169 -6.57 3.07 20.21
CA GLU A 169 -5.45 3.76 20.82
C GLU A 169 -5.03 3.00 22.07
N VAL A 170 -3.81 2.49 22.06
CA VAL A 170 -3.08 2.26 23.30
C VAL A 170 -2.64 3.64 23.77
N SER A 171 -3.23 4.08 24.88
CA SER A 171 -2.75 5.23 25.65
C SER A 171 -2.05 4.72 26.91
N LEU A 172 -0.94 5.34 27.27
CA LEU A 172 -0.25 5.09 28.52
C LEU A 172 -0.48 6.30 29.41
N ARG A 173 -0.91 6.08 30.67
CA ARG A 173 -1.05 7.15 31.65
C ARG A 173 -0.14 6.86 32.85
N VAL A 174 0.62 7.85 33.27
CA VAL A 174 1.44 7.82 34.49
C VAL A 174 1.00 9.01 35.34
N ASP A 175 0.59 8.75 36.58
CA ASP A 175 0.03 9.76 37.49
C ASP A 175 -1.10 10.59 36.86
N GLY A 176 -1.98 9.91 36.12
CA GLY A 176 -3.12 10.52 35.41
C GLY A 176 -2.76 11.27 34.12
N ARG A 177 -1.46 11.48 33.81
CA ARG A 177 -0.99 12.18 32.60
C ARG A 177 -0.77 11.21 31.46
N THR A 178 -1.27 11.55 30.27
CA THR A 178 -1.03 10.74 29.06
C THR A 178 0.40 10.91 28.57
N ILE A 179 1.11 9.79 28.40
CA ILE A 179 2.48 9.76 27.90
C ILE A 179 2.47 9.57 26.38
N PRO A 180 3.07 10.50 25.59
CA PRO A 180 3.24 10.31 24.16
C PRO A 180 4.11 9.09 23.88
N MET A 181 3.69 8.24 22.96
CA MET A 181 4.42 7.02 22.59
C MET A 181 4.80 7.01 21.13
N THR A 182 5.99 6.47 20.83
CA THR A 182 6.42 6.19 19.47
C THR A 182 5.59 5.04 18.85
N PRO A 183 5.56 4.90 17.51
CA PRO A 183 4.88 3.79 16.85
C PRO A 183 5.35 2.41 17.31
N PHE A 184 6.65 2.27 17.61
CA PHE A 184 7.23 1.04 18.13
C PHE A 184 6.64 0.65 19.49
N VAL A 185 6.66 1.57 20.47
CA VAL A 185 6.14 1.31 21.83
C VAL A 185 4.66 0.97 21.80
N ARG A 186 3.88 1.71 21.00
CA ARG A 186 2.45 1.43 20.80
C ARG A 186 2.21 0.02 20.25
N GLY A 187 2.98 -0.38 19.24
CA GLY A 187 2.92 -1.71 18.64
C GLY A 187 3.31 -2.83 19.61
N PHE A 188 4.38 -2.61 20.38
CA PHE A 188 4.87 -3.54 21.39
C PHE A 188 3.80 -3.82 22.46
N LEU A 189 3.28 -2.78 23.12
CA LEU A 189 2.26 -2.92 24.16
C LEU A 189 1.01 -3.63 23.63
N THR A 190 0.52 -3.22 22.45
CA THR A 190 -0.68 -3.82 21.84
C THR A 190 -0.53 -5.32 21.63
N LYS A 191 0.59 -5.75 21.06
CA LYS A 191 0.83 -7.16 20.71
C LYS A 191 1.02 -8.01 21.97
N THR A 192 1.79 -7.51 22.93
CA THR A 192 2.06 -8.21 24.19
C THR A 192 0.78 -8.45 24.98
N VAL A 193 -0.03 -7.39 25.19
CA VAL A 193 -1.28 -7.50 25.96
C VAL A 193 -2.27 -8.44 25.27
N LYS A 194 -2.44 -8.35 23.95
CA LYS A 194 -3.31 -9.28 23.21
C LYS A 194 -2.80 -10.72 23.26
N GLY A 195 -1.49 -10.92 23.24
CA GLY A 195 -0.86 -12.24 23.39
C GLY A 195 -1.12 -12.84 24.77
N MET A 196 -1.06 -12.02 25.84
CA MET A 196 -1.43 -12.47 27.19
C MET A 196 -2.92 -12.84 27.28
N LEU A 197 -3.80 -12.02 26.72
CA LEU A 197 -5.24 -12.27 26.78
C LEU A 197 -5.66 -13.53 26.00
N SER A 198 -4.94 -13.92 24.95
CA SER A 198 -5.30 -15.10 24.15
C SER A 198 -5.09 -16.41 24.91
N SER A 199 -4.24 -16.43 25.95
CA SER A 199 -4.03 -17.60 26.81
C SER A 199 -5.02 -17.67 27.98
N LEU A 200 -5.79 -16.61 28.24
CA LEU A 200 -6.73 -16.54 29.36
C LEU A 200 -8.15 -16.97 28.95
N LYS A 201 -8.80 -17.78 29.80
CA LYS A 201 -10.19 -18.19 29.60
C LYS A 201 -11.13 -16.99 29.74
N GLY A 202 -12.09 -16.85 28.82
CA GLY A 202 -13.10 -15.78 28.85
C GLY A 202 -12.70 -14.48 28.15
N CYS A 203 -11.45 -14.34 27.68
CA CYS A 203 -10.93 -13.10 27.08
C CYS A 203 -10.90 -13.11 25.54
N LYS A 204 -11.68 -13.98 24.88
CA LYS A 204 -11.69 -14.10 23.41
C LYS A 204 -12.29 -12.87 22.70
N THR A 205 -13.17 -12.15 23.38
CA THR A 205 -13.85 -10.95 22.86
C THR A 205 -13.89 -9.88 23.93
N PHE A 206 -13.47 -8.66 23.60
CA PHE A 206 -13.44 -7.52 24.53
C PHE A 206 -13.66 -6.21 23.77
N GLN A 207 -14.30 -5.25 24.43
CA GLN A 207 -14.48 -3.88 23.91
C GLN A 207 -13.38 -2.93 24.41
N ARG A 208 -12.94 -3.08 25.67
CA ARG A 208 -11.88 -2.29 26.31
C ARG A 208 -11.01 -3.17 27.20
N ILE A 209 -9.70 -2.88 27.23
CA ILE A 209 -8.73 -3.52 28.14
C ILE A 209 -8.16 -2.42 29.02
N GLU A 210 -8.10 -2.65 30.33
CA GLU A 210 -7.46 -1.79 31.30
C GLU A 210 -6.46 -2.60 32.12
N ILE A 211 -5.22 -2.11 32.21
CA ILE A 211 -4.17 -2.70 33.04
C ILE A 211 -3.79 -1.63 34.06
N ARG A 212 -3.91 -1.96 35.34
CA ARG A 212 -3.49 -1.12 36.47
C ARG A 212 -2.34 -1.82 37.18
N ILE A 213 -1.30 -1.05 37.47
CA ILE A 213 -0.14 -1.49 38.27
C ILE A 213 -0.11 -0.50 39.43
N GLU A 214 -0.20 -1.03 40.65
CA GLU A 214 -0.14 -0.28 41.90
C GLU A 214 1.15 -0.73 42.61
N GLU A 215 1.98 0.23 43.02
CA GLU A 215 3.22 0.02 43.78
C GLU A 215 3.09 0.57 45.20
#